data_AF-A0A7R9I0L1-F1
#
_entry.id   AF-A0A7R9I0L1-F1
#
_cell.length_a   1.000
_cell.length_b   1.000
_cell.length_c   1.000
_cell.angle_alpha   90.00
_cell.angle_beta   90.00
_cell.angle_gamma   90.00
#
_symmetry.space_group_name_H-M   'P 1'
#
loop_
_entity.id
_entity.type
_entity.pdbx_description
1 polymer ?
#
loop_
_entity_poly.entity_id
_entity_poly.type
_entity_poly.pdbx_seq_one_letter_code
_entity_poly.pdbx_strand_id
1 'polypeptide(L)'
;ETFKEKASTKLKKKIKNKVVDSTGIELLKVRHAGILGLCAFINAYPYDVPEFMPEVFLILGQHLNDPQPISSTIRKTLGDFKRTHHDNWEHHSLKFTEEQLAVLTDLTIPPSYYA
;
A
#
# COMPACT_ATOMS: atom_id res chain seq x y z
N GLU A 1 15.33 -3.38 3.71
CA GLU A 1 15.09 -4.01 5.03
C GLU A 1 14.22 -3.17 5.99
N THR A 2 14.64 -1.97 6.45
CA THR A 2 14.01 -1.28 7.60
C THR A 2 12.53 -0.88 7.45
N PHE A 3 12.07 -0.53 6.25
CA PHE A 3 10.66 -0.15 6.02
C PHE A 3 9.72 -1.36 5.97
N LYS A 4 10.19 -2.50 5.46
CA LYS A 4 9.42 -3.76 5.44
C LYS A 4 9.11 -4.19 6.88
N GLU A 5 10.09 -4.13 7.77
CA GLU A 5 9.93 -4.44 9.19
C GLU A 5 8.94 -3.51 9.90
N LYS A 6 9.01 -2.21 9.64
CA LYS A 6 8.06 -1.22 10.21
C LYS A 6 6.63 -1.47 9.73
N ALA A 7 6.42 -1.84 8.46
CA ALA A 7 5.11 -2.18 7.92
C ALA A 7 4.49 -3.42 8.62
N SER A 8 5.31 -4.42 8.97
CA SER A 8 4.84 -5.64 9.65
C SER A 8 4.50 -5.47 11.14
N THR A 9 4.59 -4.26 11.72
CA THR A 9 4.33 -4.02 13.14
C THR A 9 2.91 -4.44 13.53
N LYS A 10 2.72 -5.40 14.45
CA LYS A 10 1.39 -5.97 14.80
C LYS A 10 0.45 -4.93 15.44
N LEU A 11 -0.74 -4.73 14.87
CA LEU A 11 -1.83 -3.97 15.49
C LEU A 11 -2.72 -4.91 16.33
N LYS A 12 -3.02 -4.51 17.58
CA LYS A 12 -3.94 -5.27 18.45
C LYS A 12 -5.39 -5.03 18.01
N LYS A 13 -6.19 -6.10 17.92
CA LYS A 13 -7.62 -6.04 17.58
C LYS A 13 -8.38 -5.32 18.70
N LYS A 14 -9.20 -4.34 18.33
CA LYS A 14 -9.91 -3.42 19.21
C LYS A 14 -10.79 -4.17 20.22
N ILE A 15 -10.38 -4.23 21.49
CA ILE A 15 -11.25 -4.58 22.62
C ILE A 15 -12.03 -3.31 22.98
N LYS A 16 -13.37 -3.40 23.05
CA LYS A 16 -14.25 -2.29 23.46
C LYS A 16 -13.96 -1.91 24.91
N ASN A 17 -13.04 -0.99 25.15
CA ASN A 17 -13.00 -0.21 26.38
C ASN A 17 -12.38 1.17 26.15
N LYS A 18 -13.01 2.17 26.78
CA LYS A 18 -12.93 3.61 26.56
C LYS A 18 -11.68 4.24 27.20
N VAL A 19 -10.50 3.73 26.87
CA VAL A 19 -9.23 4.41 27.11
C VAL A 19 -8.57 4.50 25.74
N VAL A 20 -8.35 5.72 25.25
CA VAL A 20 -7.59 5.93 24.03
C VAL A 20 -6.17 5.47 24.33
N ASP A 21 -5.89 4.21 23.98
CA ASP A 21 -4.61 3.55 24.23
C ASP A 21 -3.54 4.27 23.42
N SER A 22 -2.82 5.20 24.06
CA SER A 22 -1.70 5.94 23.49
C SER A 22 -0.71 5.01 22.79
N THR A 23 -0.54 3.80 23.32
CA THR A 23 0.27 2.73 22.72
C THR A 23 -0.23 2.29 21.35
N GLY A 24 -1.55 2.14 21.18
CA GLY A 24 -2.17 1.76 19.91
C GLY A 24 -2.00 2.82 18.82
N ILE A 25 -2.05 4.10 19.19
CA ILE A 25 -1.80 5.22 18.27
C ILE A 25 -0.33 5.24 17.85
N GLU A 26 0.61 5.05 18.77
CA GLU A 26 2.04 5.01 18.44
C GLU A 26 2.38 3.83 17.52
N LEU A 27 1.82 2.63 17.76
CA LEU A 27 1.99 1.48 16.87
C LEU A 27 1.41 1.75 15.47
N LEU A 28 0.27 2.44 15.39
CA LEU A 28 -0.33 2.85 14.12
C LEU A 28 0.59 3.83 13.37
N LYS A 29 1.19 4.81 14.06
CA LYS A 29 2.14 5.76 13.46
C LYS A 29 3.37 5.04 12.91
N VAL A 30 3.95 4.12 13.67
CA VAL A 30 5.13 3.34 13.22
C VAL A 30 4.80 2.52 11.99
N ARG A 31 3.64 1.83 11.99
CA ARG A 31 3.17 1.08 10.82
C ARG A 31 2.97 2.00 9.62
N HIS A 32 2.26 3.12 9.81
CA HIS A 32 1.99 4.07 8.75
C HIS A 32 3.27 4.70 8.18
N ALA A 33 4.27 4.98 9.00
CA ALA A 33 5.59 5.46 8.55
C ALA A 33 6.29 4.44 7.64
N GLY A 34 6.18 3.14 7.95
CA GLY A 34 6.65 2.06 7.06
C GLY A 34 5.97 2.10 5.70
N ILE A 35 4.64 2.22 5.68
CA ILE A 35 3.84 2.31 4.46
C ILE A 35 4.19 3.57 3.64
N LEU A 36 4.33 4.73 4.29
CA LEU A 36 4.74 5.96 3.62
C LEU A 36 6.10 5.80 2.92
N GLY A 37 7.05 5.11 3.56
CA GLY A 37 8.34 4.79 2.95
C GLY A 37 8.18 3.92 1.69
N LEU A 38 7.41 2.83 1.77
CA LEU A 38 7.13 1.96 0.61
C LEU A 38 6.43 2.71 -0.52
N CYS A 39 5.45 3.55 -0.20
CA CYS A 39 4.78 4.42 -1.16
C CYS A 39 5.73 5.44 -1.81
N ALA A 40 6.69 5.98 -1.06
CA ALA A 40 7.69 6.89 -1.59
C ALA A 40 8.62 6.20 -2.61
N PHE A 41 8.98 4.92 -2.38
CA PHE A 41 9.71 4.14 -3.39
C PHE A 41 8.93 4.02 -4.69
N ILE A 42 7.62 3.78 -4.65
CA ILE A 42 6.81 3.71 -5.88
C ILE A 42 6.79 5.06 -6.60
N ASN A 43 6.52 6.13 -5.87
CA ASN A 43 6.43 7.47 -6.43
C ASN A 43 7.77 8.01 -6.98
N ALA A 44 8.91 7.44 -6.55
CA ALA A 44 10.23 7.83 -7.03
C ALA A 44 10.53 7.35 -8.46
N TYR A 45 9.79 6.37 -8.98
CA TYR A 45 9.96 5.82 -10.33
C TYR A 45 8.67 6.01 -11.14
N PRO A 46 8.33 7.25 -11.54
CA PRO A 46 7.28 7.43 -12.53
C PRO A 46 7.74 6.87 -13.88
N TYR A 47 6.84 6.24 -14.63
CA TYR A 47 7.09 5.69 -15.98
C TYR A 47 8.07 4.51 -16.06
N ASP A 48 8.51 3.95 -14.93
CA ASP A 48 9.33 2.73 -14.90
C ASP A 48 8.96 1.84 -13.72
N VAL A 49 9.12 0.53 -13.94
CA VAL A 49 8.90 -0.50 -12.95
C VAL A 49 10.23 -1.23 -12.71
N PRO A 50 10.97 -0.88 -11.66
CA PRO A 50 12.18 -1.62 -11.27
C PRO A 50 11.82 -2.99 -10.67
N GLU A 51 12.76 -3.93 -10.67
CA GLU A 51 12.53 -5.34 -10.26
C GLU A 51 11.98 -5.51 -8.84
N PHE A 52 12.29 -4.60 -7.92
CA PHE A 52 11.79 -4.66 -6.54
C PHE A 52 10.34 -4.18 -6.41
N MET A 53 9.82 -3.41 -7.39
CA MET A 53 8.53 -2.74 -7.28
C MET A 53 7.34 -3.71 -7.21
N PRO A 54 7.27 -4.80 -8.01
CA PRO A 54 6.24 -5.82 -7.86
C PRO A 54 6.13 -6.40 -6.44
N GLU A 55 7.26 -6.63 -5.77
CA GLU A 55 7.28 -7.13 -4.39
C GLU A 55 6.68 -6.10 -3.40
N VAL A 56 6.91 -4.81 -3.64
CA VAL A 56 6.34 -3.74 -2.80
C VAL A 56 4.81 -3.75 -2.86
N PHE A 57 4.21 -3.99 -4.03
CA PHE A 57 2.75 -4.07 -4.15
C PHE A 57 2.14 -5.23 -3.36
N LEU A 58 2.81 -6.38 -3.31
CA LEU A 58 2.35 -7.52 -2.48
C LEU A 58 2.30 -7.14 -1.00
N ILE A 59 3.34 -6.46 -0.51
CA ILE A 59 3.39 -5.99 0.88
C ILE A 59 2.27 -4.98 1.14
N LEU A 60 2.09 -3.98 0.25
CA LEU A 60 1.01 -3.00 0.38
C LEU A 60 -0.38 -3.63 0.33
N GLY A 61 -0.57 -4.69 -0.47
CA GLY A 61 -1.81 -5.48 -0.53
C GLY A 61 -2.28 -5.98 0.84
N GLN A 62 -1.36 -6.41 1.69
CA GLN A 62 -1.66 -6.92 3.04
C GLN A 62 -2.18 -5.83 3.99
N HIS A 63 -1.93 -4.56 3.67
CA HIS A 63 -2.25 -3.41 4.50
C HIS A 63 -3.50 -2.63 4.03
N LEU A 64 -4.24 -3.15 3.04
CA LEU A 64 -5.49 -2.54 2.57
C LEU A 64 -6.60 -2.47 3.62
N ASN A 65 -6.65 -3.47 4.49
CA ASN A 65 -7.67 -3.58 5.53
C ASN A 65 -7.26 -2.87 6.82
N ASP A 66 -6.12 -2.18 6.82
CA ASP A 66 -5.66 -1.42 7.97
C ASP A 66 -6.50 -0.15 8.17
N PRO A 67 -6.64 0.31 9.43
CA PRO A 67 -7.40 1.52 9.74
C PRO A 67 -6.79 2.75 9.06
N GLN A 68 -7.64 3.76 8.87
CA GLN A 68 -7.18 5.06 8.38
C GLN A 68 -6.06 5.61 9.29
N PRO A 69 -5.01 6.24 8.73
CA PRO A 69 -4.87 6.72 7.33
C PRO A 69 -4.14 5.76 6.37
N ILE A 70 -3.83 4.53 6.78
CA ILE A 70 -2.96 3.63 5.99
C ILE A 70 -3.59 3.28 4.64
N SER A 71 -4.82 2.78 4.65
CA SER A 71 -5.50 2.31 3.44
C SER A 71 -5.76 3.42 2.42
N SER A 72 -6.07 4.65 2.86
CA SER A 72 -6.22 5.79 1.95
C SER A 72 -4.90 6.20 1.29
N THR A 73 -3.79 6.15 2.04
CA THR A 73 -2.46 6.45 1.52
C THR A 73 -2.04 5.47 0.43
N ILE A 74 -2.25 4.18 0.67
CA ILE A 74 -1.97 3.13 -0.32
C ILE A 74 -2.79 3.39 -1.58
N ARG A 75 -4.11 3.58 -1.46
CA ARG A 75 -4.99 3.84 -2.61
C ARG A 75 -4.55 5.07 -3.41
N LYS A 76 -4.13 6.14 -2.74
CA LYS A 76 -3.62 7.34 -3.40
C LYS A 76 -2.37 7.04 -4.23
N THR A 77 -1.37 6.39 -3.64
CA THR A 77 -0.13 5.99 -4.35
C THR A 77 -0.43 5.13 -5.57
N LEU A 78 -1.42 4.23 -5.48
CA LEU A 78 -1.79 3.35 -6.59
C LEU A 78 -2.54 4.07 -7.71
N GLY A 79 -3.38 5.04 -7.36
CA GLY A 79 -3.97 5.94 -8.35
C GLY A 79 -2.90 6.72 -9.10
N ASP A 80 -1.89 7.24 -8.39
CA ASP A 80 -0.76 7.93 -9.00
C ASP A 80 0.08 7.01 -9.88
N PHE A 81 0.39 5.79 -9.42
CA PHE A 81 1.09 4.77 -10.21
C PHE A 81 0.35 4.41 -11.49
N LYS A 82 -0.95 4.11 -11.41
CA LYS A 82 -1.78 3.80 -12.59
C LYS A 82 -1.75 4.94 -13.59
N ARG A 83 -1.86 6.18 -13.12
CA ARG A 83 -1.85 7.36 -13.99
C ARG A 83 -0.52 7.53 -14.72
N THR A 84 0.61 7.30 -14.05
CA THR A 84 1.94 7.49 -14.66
C THR A 84 2.37 6.32 -15.55
N HIS A 85 1.84 5.12 -15.35
CA HIS A 85 2.25 3.92 -16.09
C HIS A 85 1.21 3.45 -17.14
N HIS A 86 0.14 4.22 -17.33
CA HIS A 86 -0.98 3.86 -18.21
C HIS A 86 -0.53 3.67 -19.67
N ASP A 87 0.22 4.64 -20.21
CA ASP A 87 0.52 4.69 -21.64
C ASP A 87 1.37 3.51 -22.12
N ASN A 88 2.26 3.00 -21.24
CA ASN A 88 3.16 1.88 -21.53
C ASN A 88 2.79 0.62 -20.73
N TRP A 89 1.53 0.48 -20.32
CA TRP A 89 1.08 -0.57 -19.41
C TRP A 89 1.31 -1.99 -19.96
N GLU A 90 1.19 -2.19 -21.28
CA GLU A 90 1.47 -3.49 -21.91
C GLU A 90 2.89 -3.96 -21.60
N HIS A 91 3.88 -3.07 -21.63
CA HIS A 91 5.26 -3.40 -21.29
C HIS A 91 5.45 -3.53 -19.77
N HIS A 92 4.88 -2.62 -18.99
CA HIS A 92 5.02 -2.65 -17.53
C HIS A 92 4.39 -3.89 -16.90
N SER A 93 3.24 -4.34 -17.40
CA SER A 93 2.53 -5.51 -16.87
C SER A 93 3.34 -6.81 -16.97
N LEU A 94 4.23 -6.93 -17.96
CA LEU A 94 5.15 -8.07 -18.12
C LEU A 94 6.17 -8.20 -16.99
N LYS A 95 6.41 -7.14 -16.23
CA LYS A 95 7.32 -7.14 -15.06
C LYS A 95 6.64 -7.69 -13.80
N PHE A 96 5.36 -8.03 -13.87
CA PHE A 96 4.58 -8.58 -12.76
C PHE A 96 4.18 -10.03 -13.02
N THR A 97 4.04 -10.81 -11.96
CA THR A 97 3.36 -12.10 -12.01
C THR A 97 1.84 -11.91 -12.01
N GLU A 98 1.10 -12.94 -12.43
CA GLU A 98 -0.37 -12.93 -12.41
C GLU A 98 -0.93 -12.63 -11.01
N GLU A 99 -0.34 -13.22 -9.97
CA GLU A 99 -0.69 -12.96 -8.57
C GLU A 99 -0.49 -11.50 -8.17
N GLN A 100 0.61 -10.89 -8.61
CA GLN A 100 0.92 -9.48 -8.32
C GLN A 100 -0.04 -8.53 -9.07
N LEU A 101 -0.41 -8.85 -10.30
CA LEU A 101 -1.41 -8.10 -11.08
C LEU A 101 -2.81 -8.21 -10.47
N ALA A 102 -3.18 -9.36 -9.93
CA ALA A 102 -4.45 -9.55 -9.23
C ALA A 102 -4.53 -8.62 -8.01
N VAL A 103 -3.48 -8.58 -7.19
CA VAL A 103 -3.39 -7.67 -6.04
C VAL A 103 -3.50 -6.20 -6.49
N LEU A 104 -2.81 -5.81 -7.56
CA LEU A 104 -2.89 -4.45 -8.11
C LEU A 104 -4.31 -4.09 -8.57
N THR A 105 -5.03 -5.04 -9.16
CA THR A 105 -6.41 -4.86 -9.61
C THR A 105 -7.34 -4.62 -8.42
N ASP A 106 -7.29 -5.47 -7.40
CA ASP A 106 -8.10 -5.35 -6.18
C ASP A 106 -7.84 -4.02 -5.44
N LEU A 107 -6.58 -3.59 -5.41
CA LEU A 107 -6.18 -2.35 -4.77
C LEU A 107 -6.77 -1.10 -5.43
N THR A 108 -7.17 -1.19 -6.69
CA THR A 108 -7.56 -0.05 -7.54
C THR A 108 -9.05 0.00 -7.81
N ILE A 109 -9.84 -0.83 -7.13
CA ILE A 109 -11.30 -0.75 -7.16
C ILE A 109 -11.72 0.66 -6.72
N PRO A 110 -12.47 1.40 -7.57
CA PRO A 110 -12.89 2.75 -7.24
C PRO A 110 -13.82 2.76 -6.03
N PRO A 111 -13.92 3.90 -5.33
CA PRO A 111 -14.84 4.06 -4.20
C PRO A 111 -16.28 3.63 -4.54
N SER A 112 -17.01 3.12 -3.54
CA SER A 112 -18.36 2.54 -3.71
C SER A 112 -19.43 3.48 -4.29
N TYR A 113 -19.16 4.77 -4.41
CA TYR A 113 -20.07 5.75 -5.02
C TYR A 113 -19.96 5.82 -6.55
N TYR A 114 -19.05 5.05 -7.15
CA TYR A 114 -18.92 4.89 -8.60
C TYR A 114 -19.65 3.64 -9.15
N ALA A 115 -20.41 2.92 -8.31
CA ALA A 115 -21.16 1.71 -8.67
C ALA A 115 -22.65 1.99 -8.88
#